data_AF-A0A960CHA7-F1
#
_entry.id   AF-A0A960CHA7-F1
#
_cell.length_a   1.000
_cell.length_b   1.000
_cell.length_c   1.000
_cell.angle_alpha   90.00
_cell.angle_beta   90.00
_cell.angle_gamma   90.00
#
_symmetry.space_group_name_H-M   'P 1'
#
loop_
_entity.id
_entity.type
_entity.pdbx_description
1 polymer ?
#
loop_
_entity_poly.entity_id
_entity_poly.type
_entity_poly.pdbx_seq_one_letter_code
_entity_poly.pdbx_strand_id
1 'polypeptide(L)'
;MASTGNTVTHTLSVLVEDKPGVLARVAALFSRRGFNIQSLAVGATEQKNMSRMTIVVTAEETPLEQITKQLNKLINVIKIIEQDESNSVARELALIKVRADAGTRSQVIEAVNLF
;
A
#
# COMPACT_ATOMS: atom_id res chain seq x y z
N MET A 1 -6.16 -30.08 -8.80
CA MET A 1 -6.37 -28.96 -9.73
C MET A 1 -6.49 -27.68 -8.91
N ALA A 2 -5.39 -26.96 -8.76
CA ALA A 2 -5.33 -25.52 -8.50
C ALA A 2 -3.94 -25.13 -9.00
N SER A 3 -3.89 -24.37 -10.09
CA SER A 3 -2.62 -23.84 -10.62
C SER A 3 -2.07 -22.87 -9.58
N THR A 4 -0.94 -23.21 -8.97
CA THR A 4 -0.15 -22.27 -8.18
C THR A 4 0.46 -21.25 -9.15
N GLY A 5 -0.35 -20.28 -9.58
CA GLY A 5 0.16 -19.08 -10.23
C GLY A 5 1.09 -18.40 -9.25
N ASN A 6 2.32 -18.10 -9.67
CA ASN A 6 3.30 -17.45 -8.82
C ASN A 6 2.87 -15.98 -8.65
N THR A 7 1.99 -15.73 -7.69
CA THR A 7 1.43 -14.42 -7.39
C THR A 7 2.52 -13.55 -6.76
N VAL A 8 3.08 -12.61 -7.52
CA VAL A 8 4.15 -11.72 -7.05
C VAL A 8 3.55 -10.43 -6.50
N THR A 9 3.95 -10.09 -5.28
CA THR A 9 3.56 -8.85 -4.61
C THR A 9 4.66 -7.81 -4.81
N HIS A 10 4.26 -6.58 -5.14
CA HIS A 10 5.18 -5.45 -5.30
C HIS A 10 4.77 -4.30 -4.40
N THR A 11 5.74 -3.69 -3.73
CA THR A 11 5.53 -2.49 -2.93
C THR A 11 6.09 -1.27 -3.66
N LEU A 12 5.22 -0.32 -3.99
CA LEU A 12 5.59 0.90 -4.71
C LEU A 12 5.53 2.11 -3.77
N SER A 13 6.64 2.83 -3.65
CA SER A 13 6.68 4.19 -3.11
C SER A 13 6.51 5.19 -4.24
N VAL A 14 5.38 5.87 -4.28
CA VAL A 14 5.03 6.88 -5.29
C VAL A 14 5.01 8.26 -4.64
N LEU A 15 5.89 9.14 -5.09
CA LEU A 15 5.93 10.54 -4.70
C LEU A 15 5.02 11.33 -5.62
N VAL A 16 4.08 12.08 -5.05
CA VAL A 16 3.06 12.82 -5.79
C VAL A 16 2.93 14.25 -5.29
N GLU A 17 2.38 15.13 -6.13
CA GLU A 17 1.93 16.44 -5.68
C GLU A 17 0.78 16.30 -4.67
N ASP A 18 0.85 17.05 -3.58
CA ASP A 18 -0.23 17.14 -2.60
C ASP A 18 -1.29 18.14 -3.08
N LYS A 19 -2.14 17.67 -3.99
CA LYS A 19 -3.27 18.43 -4.55
C LYS A 19 -4.56 17.62 -4.51
N PRO A 20 -5.72 18.29 -4.37
CA PRO A 20 -7.01 17.63 -4.44
C PRO A 20 -7.17 16.76 -5.70
N GLY A 21 -7.70 15.55 -5.51
CA GLY A 21 -7.99 14.60 -6.59
C GLY A 21 -6.81 13.78 -7.10
N VAL A 22 -5.58 14.01 -6.62
CA VAL A 22 -4.41 13.18 -7.01
C VAL A 22 -4.59 11.72 -6.57
N LEU A 23 -4.92 11.49 -5.29
CA LEU A 23 -5.23 10.17 -4.75
C LEU A 23 -6.30 9.45 -5.58
N ALA A 24 -7.40 10.15 -5.89
CA ALA A 24 -8.50 9.59 -6.66
C ALA A 24 -8.07 9.19 -8.09
N ARG A 25 -7.23 10.01 -8.76
CA ARG A 25 -6.69 9.68 -10.08
C ARG A 25 -5.78 8.45 -10.04
N VAL A 26 -4.93 8.33 -9.03
CA VAL A 26 -4.07 7.16 -8.84
C VAL A 26 -4.92 5.92 -8.59
N ALA A 27 -5.85 5.95 -7.63
CA ALA A 27 -6.73 4.82 -7.35
C ALA A 27 -7.58 4.40 -8.58
N ALA A 28 -8.11 5.37 -9.34
CA ALA A 28 -8.88 5.10 -10.54
C ALA A 28 -8.04 4.43 -11.65
N LEU A 29 -6.74 4.73 -11.74
CA LEU A 29 -5.83 4.08 -12.69
C LEU A 29 -5.69 2.58 -12.40
N PHE A 30 -5.53 2.20 -11.12
CA PHE A 30 -5.47 0.80 -10.73
C PHE A 30 -6.80 0.07 -10.99
N SER A 31 -7.93 0.67 -10.61
CA SER A 31 -9.26 0.10 -10.84
C SER A 31 -9.56 -0.12 -12.33
N ARG A 32 -9.30 0.87 -13.20
CA ARG A 32 -9.56 0.77 -14.65
C ARG A 32 -8.71 -0.27 -15.37
N ARG A 33 -7.54 -0.59 -14.81
CA ARG A 33 -6.59 -1.55 -15.40
C ARG A 33 -6.73 -2.96 -14.83
N GLY A 34 -7.65 -3.15 -13.89
CA GLY A 34 -7.83 -4.44 -13.21
C GLY A 34 -6.66 -4.79 -12.29
N PHE A 35 -5.90 -3.81 -11.82
CA PHE A 35 -4.82 -4.05 -10.86
C PHE A 35 -5.40 -4.14 -9.45
N ASN A 36 -5.07 -5.21 -8.74
CA ASN A 36 -5.52 -5.40 -7.37
C ASN A 36 -4.59 -4.65 -6.40
N ILE A 37 -5.14 -3.64 -5.71
CA ILE A 37 -4.45 -2.96 -4.61
C ILE A 37 -4.69 -3.78 -3.35
N GLN A 38 -3.64 -4.34 -2.76
CA GLN A 38 -3.70 -5.04 -1.49
C GLN A 38 -3.73 -4.05 -0.32
N SER A 39 -2.88 -3.03 -0.37
CA SER A 39 -2.89 -1.94 0.62
C SER A 39 -2.46 -0.62 -0.02
N LEU A 40 -2.96 0.48 0.55
CA LEU A 40 -2.60 1.83 0.15
C LEU A 40 -2.53 2.71 1.39
N ALA A 41 -1.38 3.35 1.59
CA ALA A 41 -1.19 4.40 2.58
C ALA A 41 -0.74 5.68 1.88
N VAL A 42 -1.20 6.83 2.36
CA VAL A 42 -0.79 8.14 1.85
C VAL A 42 -0.57 9.10 3.01
N GLY A 43 0.50 9.89 2.92
CA GLY A 43 0.80 10.94 3.90
C GLY A 43 1.67 12.03 3.30
N ALA A 44 1.63 13.21 3.92
CA ALA A 44 2.50 14.32 3.57
C ALA A 44 3.97 13.96 3.86
N THR A 45 4.89 14.49 3.04
CA THR A 45 6.33 14.34 3.26
C THR A 45 6.91 15.55 3.99
N GLU A 46 8.21 15.52 4.26
CA GLU A 46 8.99 16.65 4.75
C GLU A 46 9.04 17.82 3.75
N GLN A 47 8.78 17.55 2.46
CA GLN A 47 8.76 18.55 1.42
C GLN A 47 7.34 19.12 1.26
N LYS A 48 7.23 20.44 1.30
CA LYS A 48 5.94 21.13 1.17
C LYS A 48 5.27 20.80 -0.17
N ASN A 49 3.94 20.60 -0.13
CA ASN A 49 3.10 20.26 -1.29
C ASN A 49 3.44 18.90 -1.93
N MET A 50 4.04 17.98 -1.18
CA MET A 50 4.36 16.64 -1.64
C MET A 50 3.83 15.60 -0.66
N SER A 51 3.28 14.53 -1.24
CA SER A 51 2.79 13.37 -0.50
C SER A 51 3.47 12.11 -1.00
N ARG A 52 3.69 11.16 -0.10
CA ARG A 52 4.16 9.82 -0.45
C ARG A 52 2.99 8.85 -0.33
N MET A 53 2.74 8.11 -1.40
CA MET A 53 1.81 6.99 -1.44
C MET A 53 2.63 5.69 -1.42
N THR A 54 2.35 4.83 -0.46
CA THR A 54 2.86 3.45 -0.45
C THR A 54 1.74 2.54 -0.93
N ILE A 55 1.95 1.85 -2.04
CA ILE A 55 0.93 1.02 -2.68
C ILE A 55 1.48 -0.39 -2.80
N VAL A 56 0.81 -1.35 -2.17
CA VAL A 56 1.11 -2.77 -2.31
C VAL A 56 0.14 -3.35 -3.33
N VAL A 57 0.69 -3.96 -4.37
CA VAL A 57 -0.08 -4.52 -5.48
C VAL A 57 0.30 -5.95 -5.75
N THR A 58 -0.71 -6.73 -6.10
CA THR A 58 -0.53 -8.13 -6.48
C THR A 58 -0.63 -8.22 -8.01
N ALA A 59 0.39 -8.80 -8.63
CA ALA A 59 0.47 -8.94 -10.08
C ALA A 59 0.67 -10.41 -10.47
N GLU A 60 -0.37 -11.03 -11.02
CA GLU A 60 -0.31 -12.44 -11.47
C GLU A 60 0.18 -12.55 -12.92
N GLU A 61 -0.30 -11.67 -13.81
CA GLU A 61 0.02 -11.73 -15.26
C GLU A 61 0.52 -10.39 -15.83
N THR A 62 0.47 -9.31 -15.05
CA THR A 62 0.87 -7.98 -15.52
C THR A 62 2.27 -7.63 -15.03
N PRO A 63 3.24 -7.34 -15.92
CA PRO A 63 4.54 -6.85 -15.50
C PRO A 63 4.41 -5.53 -14.72
N LEU A 64 5.10 -5.41 -13.59
CA LEU A 64 5.19 -4.17 -12.81
C LEU A 64 5.57 -2.96 -13.68
N GLU A 65 6.38 -3.19 -14.71
CA GLU A 65 6.77 -2.20 -15.71
C GLU A 65 5.55 -1.50 -16.36
N GLN A 66 4.44 -2.22 -16.58
CA GLN A 66 3.22 -1.62 -17.10
C GLN A 66 2.57 -0.69 -16.08
N ILE A 67 2.53 -1.08 -14.80
CA ILE A 67 1.99 -0.27 -13.72
C ILE A 67 2.77 1.04 -13.61
N THR A 68 4.10 0.95 -13.53
CA THR A 68 5.00 2.11 -13.49
C THR A 68 4.84 2.99 -14.72
N LYS A 69 4.74 2.42 -15.94
CA LYS A 69 4.48 3.19 -17.17
C LYS A 69 3.14 3.93 -17.14
N GLN A 70 2.07 3.34 -16.61
CA GLN A 70 0.79 4.06 -16.51
C GLN A 70 0.85 5.17 -15.46
N LEU A 71 1.46 4.91 -14.30
CA LEU A 71 1.61 5.93 -13.24
C LEU A 71 2.42 7.14 -13.73
N ASN A 72 3.48 6.93 -14.51
CA ASN A 72 4.28 8.01 -15.12
C ASN A 72 3.48 8.91 -16.08
N LYS A 73 2.30 8.49 -16.58
CA LYS A 73 1.44 9.34 -17.41
C LYS A 73 0.64 10.36 -16.59
N LEU A 74 0.54 10.17 -15.29
CA LEU A 74 -0.11 11.13 -14.41
C LEU A 74 0.87 12.27 -14.12
N ILE A 75 0.54 13.48 -14.56
CA ILE A 75 1.38 14.68 -14.41
C ILE A 75 1.76 14.93 -12.94
N ASN A 76 0.89 14.54 -12.00
CA ASN A 76 1.12 14.76 -10.57
C ASN A 76 2.05 13.71 -9.93
N VAL A 77 2.47 12.68 -10.67
CA VAL A 77 3.43 11.67 -10.17
C VAL A 77 4.84 12.18 -10.46
N ILE A 78 5.61 12.36 -9.39
CA ILE A 78 6.95 12.96 -9.41
C ILE A 78 8.01 11.87 -9.49
N LYS A 79 7.84 10.78 -8.73
CA LYS A 79 8.81 9.68 -8.66
C LYS A 79 8.12 8.39 -8.27
N ILE A 80 8.57 7.26 -8.82
CA ILE A 80 8.12 5.93 -8.43
C ILE A 80 9.36 5.11 -8.08
N ILE A 81 9.32 4.40 -6.96
CA ILE A 81 10.38 3.50 -6.51
C ILE A 81 9.73 2.20 -6.06
N GLU A 82 10.06 1.10 -6.72
CA GLU A 82 9.78 -0.24 -6.21
C GLU A 82 10.69 -0.52 -5.01
N GLN A 83 10.11 -1.01 -3.92
CA GLN A 83 10.85 -1.44 -2.74
C GLN A 83 11.18 -2.92 -2.89
N ASP A 84 12.47 -3.24 -2.80
CA ASP A 84 12.95 -4.61 -2.68
C ASP A 84 12.66 -5.13 -1.27
N GLU A 85 11.90 -6.22 -1.16
CA GLU A 85 11.53 -6.83 0.13
C GLU A 85 12.76 -7.20 0.97
N SER A 86 13.87 -7.58 0.34
CA SER A 86 15.10 -7.98 1.05
C SER A 86 15.90 -6.79 1.59
N ASN A 87 15.68 -5.59 1.06
CA ASN A 87 16.47 -4.39 1.35
C ASN A 87 15.61 -3.22 1.86
N SER A 88 14.37 -3.48 2.26
CA SER A 88 13.45 -2.45 2.76
C SER A 88 12.85 -2.81 4.12
N VAL A 89 12.39 -1.78 4.84
CA VAL A 89 11.69 -1.95 6.12
C VAL A 89 10.23 -1.57 5.92
N ALA A 90 9.33 -2.53 6.11
CA ALA A 90 7.89 -2.31 6.11
C ALA A 90 7.34 -2.26 7.55
N ARG A 91 6.37 -1.37 7.77
CA ARG A 91 5.60 -1.25 9.02
C ARG A 91 4.16 -0.93 8.68
N GLU A 92 3.24 -1.55 9.41
CA GLU A 92 1.81 -1.28 9.35
C GLU A 92 1.28 -0.96 10.74
N LEU A 93 0.19 -0.19 10.79
CA LEU A 93 -0.53 0.13 12.01
C LEU A 93 -1.92 -0.47 11.92
N ALA A 94 -2.32 -1.24 12.94
CA ALA A 94 -3.64 -1.81 13.03
C ALA A 94 -4.34 -1.36 14.32
N LEU A 95 -5.63 -1.02 14.22
CA LEU A 95 -6.51 -0.83 15.36
C LEU A 95 -7.50 -1.99 15.40
N ILE A 96 -7.44 -2.79 16.46
CA ILE A 96 -8.22 -4.03 16.56
C ILE A 96 -9.24 -3.89 17.70
N LYS A 97 -10.52 -4.05 17.37
CA LYS A 97 -11.59 -4.11 18.37
C LYS A 97 -11.80 -5.55 18.81
N VAL A 98 -11.53 -5.83 20.08
CA VAL A 98 -11.67 -7.17 20.67
C VAL A 98 -12.87 -7.20 21.61
N ARG A 99 -13.70 -8.26 21.51
CA ARG A 99 -14.73 -8.52 22.52
C ARG A 99 -14.04 -9.03 23.79
N ALA A 100 -14.14 -8.26 24.87
CA ALA A 100 -13.56 -8.61 26.16
C ALA A 100 -14.63 -8.51 27.26
N ASP A 101 -14.98 -9.64 27.84
CA ASP A 101 -15.83 -9.71 29.04
C ASP A 101 -14.97 -9.72 30.31
N ALA A 102 -15.59 -9.82 31.49
CA ALA A 102 -14.87 -9.81 32.75
C ALA A 102 -13.86 -10.97 32.88
N GLY A 103 -14.10 -12.11 32.22
CA GLY A 103 -13.22 -13.27 32.27
C GLY A 103 -12.02 -13.15 31.33
N THR A 104 -12.20 -12.51 30.18
CA THR A 104 -11.16 -12.41 29.13
C THR A 104 -10.37 -11.10 29.14
N ARG A 105 -10.87 -10.04 29.80
CA ARG A 105 -10.24 -8.72 29.79
C ARG A 105 -8.78 -8.72 30.25
N SER A 106 -8.43 -9.45 31.31
CA SER A 106 -7.05 -9.50 31.80
C SER A 106 -6.10 -10.12 30.79
N GLN A 107 -6.51 -11.23 30.15
CA GLN A 107 -5.73 -11.91 29.12
C GLN A 107 -5.50 -11.03 27.90
N VAL A 108 -6.51 -10.24 27.51
CA VAL A 108 -6.37 -9.28 26.40
C VAL A 108 -5.36 -8.20 26.74
N ILE A 109 -5.37 -7.65 27.96
CA ILE A 109 -4.40 -6.63 28.39
C ILE A 109 -2.99 -7.22 28.45
N GLU A 110 -2.82 -8.42 28.99
CA GLU A 110 -1.52 -9.12 29.03
C GLU A 110 -0.95 -9.35 27.63
N ALA A 111 -1.78 -9.81 26.69
CA ALA A 111 -1.36 -9.98 25.30
C ALA A 111 -0.94 -8.64 24.69
N VAL A 112 -1.71 -7.56 24.88
CA VAL A 112 -1.37 -6.23 24.35
C VAL A 112 -0.06 -5.69 24.93
N ASN A 113 0.28 -5.97 26.18
CA ASN A 113 1.54 -5.50 26.78
C ASN A 113 2.78 -6.29 26.31
N LEU A 114 2.58 -7.49 25.76
CA LEU A 114 3.67 -8.30 25.23
C LEU A 114 4.14 -7.81 23.85
N PHE A 115 3.23 -7.24 23.06
CA PHE A 115 3.48 -6.69 21.73
C PHE A 115 3.73 -5.18 21.78
#